data_AF-A0A7S1HGI9-F1
#
_entry.id   AF-A0A7S1HGI9-F1
#
_cell.length_a   1.000
_cell.length_b   1.000
_cell.length_c   1.000
_cell.angle_alpha   90.00
_cell.angle_beta   90.00
_cell.angle_gamma   90.00
#
_symmetry.space_group_name_H-M   'P 1'
#
loop_
_entity.id
_entity.type
_entity.pdbx_description
1 polymer ?
#
loop_
_entity_poly.entity_id
_entity_poly.type
_entity_poly.pdbx_seq_one_letter_code
_entity_poly.pdbx_strand_id
1 'polypeptide(L)'
;RLPEMASWERGRSLFLCLIGAIYAIAFASFFIQAPGLYGQHGIVPASLTVSRGVIDHPSAVLWRLRPLSIGVDPFLDLVAISGSILSAAVAWGYGNTLFMALLLVLYQTLNLIGQPFLPFQWDILLLEAGGLAVLAAPHLPRASPG
;
A
#
# COMPACT_ATOMS: atom_id res chain seq x y z
N ARG A 1 30.96 -19.12 -4.69
CA ARG A 1 29.95 -18.45 -5.55
C ARG A 1 28.52 -18.96 -5.29
N LEU A 2 28.25 -20.27 -5.13
CA LEU A 2 26.91 -20.79 -4.80
C LEU A 2 26.33 -20.37 -3.41
N PRO A 3 27.09 -20.34 -2.30
CA PRO A 3 26.51 -20.00 -0.98
C PRO A 3 26.15 -18.51 -0.82
N GLU A 4 26.89 -17.60 -1.46
CA GLU A 4 26.62 -16.15 -1.42
C GLU A 4 25.31 -15.76 -2.13
N MET A 5 25.02 -16.42 -3.26
CA MET A 5 23.77 -16.21 -3.98
C MET A 5 22.57 -16.65 -3.11
N ALA A 6 22.70 -17.80 -2.42
CA ALA A 6 21.65 -18.28 -1.53
C ALA A 6 21.42 -17.36 -0.31
N SER A 7 22.47 -16.74 0.25
CA SER A 7 22.31 -15.76 1.35
C SER A 7 21.63 -14.48 0.88
N TRP A 8 21.98 -13.97 -0.29
CA TRP A 8 21.34 -12.79 -0.88
C TRP A 8 19.85 -13.03 -1.12
N GLU A 9 19.51 -14.18 -1.71
CA GLU A 9 18.13 -14.54 -2.01
C GLU A 9 17.24 -14.68 -0.77
N ARG A 10 17.79 -15.23 0.32
CA ARG A 10 17.12 -15.32 1.62
C ARG A 10 16.93 -13.95 2.24
N GLY A 11 17.96 -13.11 2.25
CA GLY A 11 17.88 -11.74 2.77
C GLY A 11 16.83 -10.91 2.04
N ARG A 12 16.82 -10.97 0.70
CA ARG A 12 15.79 -10.34 -0.12
C ARG A 12 14.39 -10.87 0.22
N SER A 13 14.21 -12.19 0.30
CA SER A 13 12.91 -12.78 0.61
C SER A 13 12.40 -12.34 1.97
N LEU A 14 13.27 -12.36 2.99
CA LEU A 14 12.94 -11.90 4.33
C LEU A 14 12.56 -10.41 4.34
N PHE A 15 13.33 -9.58 3.64
CA PHE A 15 13.03 -8.15 3.50
C PHE A 15 11.64 -7.92 2.90
N LEU A 16 11.31 -8.60 1.80
CA LEU A 16 9.98 -8.49 1.17
C LEU A 16 8.86 -8.99 2.10
N CYS A 17 9.07 -10.13 2.78
CA CYS A 17 8.09 -10.66 3.74
C CYS A 17 7.81 -9.67 4.87
N LEU A 18 8.87 -9.08 5.45
CA LEU A 18 8.75 -8.10 6.54
C LEU A 18 8.07 -6.81 6.07
N ILE A 19 8.46 -6.28 4.91
CA ILE A 19 7.79 -5.10 4.33
C ILE A 19 6.32 -5.40 4.03
N GLY A 20 6.00 -6.58 3.48
CA GLY A 20 4.63 -7.03 3.27
C GLY A 20 3.84 -7.07 4.58
N ALA A 21 4.42 -7.60 5.66
CA ALA A 21 3.77 -7.63 6.97
C ALA A 21 3.51 -6.23 7.53
N ILE A 22 4.44 -5.29 7.36
CA ILE A 22 4.27 -3.89 7.78
C ILE A 22 3.15 -3.23 6.98
N TYR A 23 3.11 -3.42 5.66
CA TYR A 23 1.98 -2.94 4.83
C TYR A 23 0.65 -3.53 5.29
N ALA A 24 0.59 -4.83 5.61
CA ALA A 24 -0.64 -5.48 6.07
C ALA A 24 -1.16 -4.85 7.37
N ILE A 25 -0.27 -4.61 8.33
CA ILE A 25 -0.61 -3.92 9.58
C ILE A 25 -1.10 -2.49 9.29
N ALA A 26 -0.41 -1.76 8.41
CA ALA A 26 -0.75 -0.39 8.09
C ALA A 26 -2.12 -0.26 7.39
N PHE A 27 -2.39 -1.12 6.39
CA PHE A 27 -3.69 -1.14 5.72
C PHE A 27 -4.82 -1.58 6.65
N ALA A 28 -4.60 -2.59 7.49
CA ALA A 28 -5.60 -3.03 8.47
C ALA A 28 -5.87 -1.93 9.52
N SER A 29 -4.83 -1.27 10.01
CA SER A 29 -4.96 -0.12 10.92
C SER A 29 -5.80 0.98 10.28
N PHE A 30 -5.47 1.35 9.04
CA PHE A 30 -6.22 2.35 8.28
C PHE A 30 -7.70 1.95 8.16
N PHE A 31 -7.99 0.70 7.76
CA PHE A 31 -9.37 0.24 7.58
C PHE A 31 -10.20 0.35 8.86
N ILE A 32 -9.62 -0.03 10.01
CA ILE A 32 -10.32 0.02 11.31
C ILE A 32 -10.59 1.48 11.72
N GLN A 33 -9.65 2.39 11.51
CA GLN A 33 -9.80 3.80 11.91
C GLN A 33 -10.55 4.66 10.86
N ALA A 34 -10.69 4.20 9.62
CA ALA A 34 -11.21 5.00 8.51
C ALA A 34 -12.63 5.54 8.74
N PRO A 35 -13.60 4.75 9.24
CA PRO A 35 -14.95 5.27 9.49
C PRO A 35 -14.98 6.43 10.51
N GLY A 36 -14.13 6.36 11.54
CA GLY A 36 -14.07 7.38 12.60
C GLY A 36 -13.27 8.63 12.22
N LEU A 37 -12.19 8.47 11.44
CA LEU A 37 -11.37 9.60 11.03
C LEU A 37 -11.86 10.26 9.73
N TYR A 38 -12.13 9.45 8.70
CA TYR A 38 -12.29 9.90 7.32
C TYR A 38 -13.70 9.72 6.76
N GLY A 39 -14.56 8.97 7.44
CA GLY A 39 -15.94 8.79 7.02
C GLY A 39 -16.71 10.11 6.96
N GLN A 40 -17.89 10.10 6.33
CA GLN A 40 -18.76 11.29 6.21
C GLN A 40 -19.06 11.99 7.55
N HIS A 41 -19.13 11.22 8.65
CA HIS A 41 -19.35 11.72 10.01
C HIS A 41 -18.08 11.65 10.88
N GLY A 42 -16.92 11.43 10.26
CA GLY A 42 -15.63 11.35 10.94
C GLY A 42 -15.06 12.71 11.32
N ILE A 43 -13.92 12.70 12.01
CA ILE A 43 -13.24 13.92 12.47
C ILE A 43 -12.86 14.83 11.29
N VAL A 44 -12.33 14.26 10.21
CA VAL A 44 -11.96 14.96 8.97
C VAL A 44 -12.46 14.14 7.77
N PRO A 45 -13.69 14.39 7.30
CA PRO A 45 -14.24 13.65 6.17
C PRO A 45 -13.34 13.73 4.93
N ALA A 46 -12.98 12.58 4.36
CA ALA A 46 -12.09 12.50 3.20
C ALA A 46 -12.69 13.17 1.96
N SER A 47 -14.02 13.31 1.90
CA SER A 47 -14.70 14.07 0.85
C SER A 47 -14.29 15.54 0.81
N LEU A 48 -13.94 16.14 1.95
CA LEU A 48 -13.40 17.49 2.03
C LEU A 48 -11.98 17.57 1.47
N THR A 49 -11.16 16.55 1.74
CA THR A 49 -9.80 16.48 1.20
C THR A 49 -9.83 16.37 -0.32
N VAL A 50 -10.68 15.50 -0.86
CA VAL A 50 -10.89 15.35 -2.30
C VAL A 50 -11.39 16.64 -2.95
N SER A 51 -12.38 17.31 -2.35
CA SER A 51 -12.95 18.55 -2.90
C SER A 51 -11.98 19.74 -2.87
N ARG A 52 -10.96 19.70 -2.01
CA ARG A 52 -9.89 20.71 -1.91
C ARG A 52 -8.80 20.58 -2.99
N GLY A 53 -8.98 19.73 -4.01
CA GLY A 53 -8.07 19.64 -5.15
C GLY A 53 -6.98 18.58 -5.02
N VAL A 54 -7.08 17.67 -4.05
CA VAL A 54 -6.14 16.53 -3.93
C VAL A 54 -6.16 15.62 -5.17
N ILE A 55 -7.24 15.69 -5.94
CA ILE A 55 -7.41 14.99 -7.22
C ILE A 55 -6.52 15.53 -8.35
N ASP A 56 -6.01 16.76 -8.21
CA ASP A 56 -5.13 17.40 -9.19
C ASP A 56 -3.68 16.91 -9.05
N HIS A 57 -3.36 16.22 -7.96
CA HIS A 57 -2.03 15.67 -7.74
C HIS A 57 -1.74 14.52 -8.73
N PRO A 58 -0.54 14.47 -9.37
CA PRO A 58 -0.21 13.43 -10.35
C PRO A 58 -0.32 11.99 -9.83
N SER A 59 -0.10 11.77 -8.52
CA SER A 59 -0.20 10.45 -7.90
C SER A 59 -1.64 9.99 -7.61
N ALA A 60 -2.67 10.83 -7.85
CA ALA A 60 -4.09 10.48 -7.68
C ALA A 60 -4.61 9.54 -8.79
N VAL A 61 -3.79 8.62 -9.29
CA VAL A 61 -4.11 7.78 -10.45
C VAL A 61 -5.29 6.86 -10.17
N LEU A 62 -5.27 6.12 -9.06
CA LEU A 62 -6.38 5.21 -8.70
C LEU A 62 -7.69 5.97 -8.47
N TRP A 63 -7.62 7.16 -7.86
CA TRP A 63 -8.78 8.00 -7.68
C TRP A 63 -9.40 8.43 -9.02
N ARG A 64 -8.57 8.78 -10.01
CA ARG A 64 -9.03 9.18 -11.35
C ARG A 64 -9.57 8.03 -12.17
N LEU A 65 -9.05 6.81 -11.96
CA LEU A 65 -9.50 5.60 -12.65
C LEU A 65 -10.72 4.92 -12.00
N ARG A 66 -11.14 5.39 -10.81
CA ARG A 66 -12.27 4.78 -10.10
C ARG A 66 -13.58 4.93 -10.92
N PRO A 67 -14.50 3.97 -10.85
CA PRO A 67 -15.85 4.14 -11.38
C PRO A 67 -16.54 5.36 -10.75
N LEU A 68 -17.19 6.21 -11.55
CA LEU A 68 -17.87 7.42 -11.08
C LEU A 68 -19.00 7.15 -10.07
N SER A 69 -19.52 5.92 -10.03
CA SER A 69 -20.54 5.48 -9.08
C SER A 69 -19.99 5.24 -7.66
N ILE A 70 -18.67 5.14 -7.48
CA ILE A 70 -18.07 4.87 -6.18
C ILE A 70 -17.70 6.19 -5.48
N GLY A 71 -18.32 6.39 -4.30
CA GLY A 71 -18.03 7.51 -3.39
C GLY A 71 -16.66 7.38 -2.71
N VAL A 72 -16.29 8.39 -1.92
CA VAL A 72 -14.96 8.47 -1.28
C VAL A 72 -14.75 7.35 -0.27
N ASP A 73 -15.67 7.19 0.68
CA ASP A 73 -15.61 6.20 1.76
C ASP A 73 -15.49 4.76 1.22
N PRO A 74 -16.41 4.25 0.37
CA PRO A 74 -16.29 2.89 -0.17
C PRO A 74 -15.06 2.70 -1.06
N PHE A 75 -14.56 3.76 -1.71
CA PHE A 75 -13.31 3.69 -2.46
C PHE A 75 -12.11 3.48 -1.53
N LEU A 76 -12.04 4.21 -0.41
CA LEU A 76 -10.96 4.05 0.57
C LEU A 76 -10.99 2.66 1.22
N ASP A 77 -12.18 2.15 1.54
CA ASP A 77 -12.35 0.80 2.07
C ASP A 77 -11.86 -0.25 1.07
N LEU A 78 -12.22 -0.12 -0.21
CA LEU A 78 -11.78 -1.03 -1.26
C LEU A 78 -10.26 -1.01 -1.42
N VAL A 79 -9.64 0.18 -1.39
CA VAL A 79 -8.18 0.32 -1.45
C VAL A 79 -7.52 -0.33 -0.23
N ALA A 80 -8.05 -0.12 0.97
CA ALA A 80 -7.50 -0.66 2.21
C ALA A 80 -7.62 -2.19 2.29
N ILE A 81 -8.77 -2.75 1.93
CA ILE A 81 -8.99 -4.21 1.88
C ILE A 81 -8.09 -4.84 0.81
N SER A 82 -8.04 -4.26 -0.39
CA SER A 82 -7.18 -4.76 -1.48
C SER A 82 -5.71 -4.74 -1.08
N GLY A 83 -5.28 -3.65 -0.45
CA GLY A 83 -3.93 -3.51 0.09
C GLY A 83 -3.63 -4.54 1.17
N SER A 84 -4.57 -4.79 2.09
CA SER A 84 -4.43 -5.81 3.15
C SER A 84 -4.26 -7.21 2.58
N ILE A 85 -5.07 -7.60 1.59
CA ILE A 85 -4.98 -8.92 0.95
C ILE A 85 -3.66 -9.08 0.21
N LEU A 86 -3.29 -8.08 -0.60
CA LEU A 86 -2.07 -8.14 -1.40
C LEU A 86 -0.81 -8.16 -0.53
N SER A 87 -0.79 -7.38 0.56
CA SER A 87 0.35 -7.31 1.48
C SER A 87 0.50 -8.59 2.30
N ALA A 88 -0.61 -9.23 2.69
CA ALA A 88 -0.59 -10.56 3.29
C ALA A 88 0.01 -11.61 2.33
N ALA A 89 -0.31 -11.55 1.03
CA ALA A 89 0.30 -12.44 0.04
C ALA A 89 1.82 -12.21 -0.08
N VAL A 90 2.27 -10.95 -0.09
CA VAL A 90 3.70 -10.62 -0.07
C VAL A 90 4.37 -11.14 1.21
N ALA A 91 3.73 -10.95 2.37
CA ALA A 91 4.22 -11.45 3.65
C ALA A 91 4.39 -12.98 3.65
N TRP A 92 3.52 -13.70 2.94
CA TRP A 92 3.59 -15.16 2.77
C TRP A 92 4.65 -15.62 1.76
N GLY A 93 5.40 -14.70 1.14
CA GLY A 93 6.49 -15.02 0.23
C GLY A 93 6.13 -14.93 -1.26
N TYR A 94 4.92 -14.48 -1.62
CA TYR A 94 4.52 -14.27 -3.02
C TYR A 94 4.98 -12.90 -3.58
N GLY A 95 5.90 -12.22 -2.89
CA GLY A 95 6.41 -10.91 -3.27
C GLY A 95 7.16 -10.90 -4.61
N ASN A 96 6.71 -10.04 -5.52
CA ASN A 96 7.35 -9.75 -6.81
C ASN A 96 7.25 -8.24 -7.11
N THR A 97 7.94 -7.77 -8.15
CA THR A 97 7.96 -6.34 -8.53
C THR A 97 6.56 -5.78 -8.73
N LEU A 98 5.66 -6.52 -9.39
CA LEU A 98 4.29 -6.07 -9.65
C LEU A 98 3.50 -5.92 -8.34
N PHE A 99 3.58 -6.90 -7.44
CA PHE A 99 2.87 -6.87 -6.16
C PHE A 99 3.35 -5.70 -5.30
N MET A 100 4.67 -5.48 -5.23
CA MET A 100 5.23 -4.32 -4.52
C MET A 100 4.81 -3.00 -5.15
N ALA A 101 4.78 -2.90 -6.49
CA ALA A 101 4.37 -1.68 -7.18
C ALA A 101 2.89 -1.36 -6.93
N LEU A 102 2.03 -2.38 -6.95
CA LEU A 102 0.62 -2.23 -6.62
C LEU A 102 0.41 -1.81 -5.17
N LEU A 103 1.13 -2.40 -4.21
CA LEU A 103 1.09 -1.98 -2.80
C LEU A 103 1.51 -0.52 -2.63
N LEU A 104 2.58 -0.12 -3.31
CA LEU A 104 3.06 1.26 -3.27
C LEU A 104 1.99 2.24 -3.77
N VAL A 105 1.33 1.93 -4.89
CA VAL A 105 0.26 2.77 -5.47
C VAL A 105 -1.00 2.80 -4.59
N LEU A 106 -1.40 1.67 -4.03
CA LEU A 106 -2.55 1.58 -3.11
C LEU A 106 -2.28 2.41 -1.86
N TYR A 107 -1.10 2.27 -1.24
CA TYR A 107 -0.77 3.00 -0.03
C TYR A 107 -0.58 4.50 -0.31
N GLN A 108 0.02 4.85 -1.44
CA GLN A 108 0.16 6.24 -1.86
C GLN A 108 -1.21 6.92 -2.04
N THR A 109 -2.22 6.17 -2.50
CA THR A 109 -3.59 6.67 -2.62
C THR A 109 -4.19 7.00 -1.25
N LEU A 110 -4.02 6.10 -0.26
CA LEU A 110 -4.45 6.37 1.11
C LEU A 110 -3.70 7.55 1.71
N ASN A 111 -2.38 7.63 1.52
CA ASN A 111 -1.54 8.70 2.04
C ASN A 111 -1.92 10.07 1.48
N LEU A 112 -2.33 10.10 0.21
CA LEU A 112 -2.77 11.31 -0.46
C LEU A 112 -4.14 11.79 0.05
N ILE A 113 -5.12 10.89 0.18
CA ILE A 113 -6.50 11.24 0.55
C ILE A 113 -6.68 11.34 2.08
N GLY A 114 -5.92 10.57 2.86
CA GLY A 114 -5.95 10.49 4.32
C GLY A 114 -5.29 11.67 5.04
N GLN A 115 -5.30 12.85 4.44
CA GLN A 115 -4.83 14.07 5.10
C GLN A 115 -5.80 14.48 6.22
N PRO A 116 -5.32 15.07 7.33
CA PRO A 116 -3.90 15.30 7.65
C PRO A 116 -3.24 14.15 8.40
N PHE A 117 -3.97 13.09 8.76
CA PHE A 117 -3.52 12.14 9.77
C PHE A 117 -2.61 11.02 9.25
N LEU A 118 -2.64 10.71 7.95
CA LEU A 118 -1.83 9.63 7.38
C LEU A 118 -0.44 10.05 6.92
N PRO A 119 -0.20 11.21 6.28
CA PRO A 119 1.12 11.58 5.76
C PRO A 119 2.06 12.12 6.84
N PHE A 120 2.43 11.25 7.78
CA PHE A 120 3.48 11.47 8.76
C PHE A 120 4.77 10.71 8.41
N GLN A 121 5.82 10.93 9.19
CA GLN A 121 7.16 10.39 8.95
C GLN A 121 7.18 8.87 8.77
N TRP A 122 6.34 8.14 9.51
CA TRP A 122 6.28 6.67 9.45
C TRP A 122 5.69 6.17 8.12
N ASP A 123 4.64 6.81 7.64
CA ASP A 123 3.96 6.49 6.39
C ASP A 123 4.81 6.88 5.17
N ILE A 124 5.50 8.03 5.25
CA ILE A 124 6.48 8.45 4.25
C ILE A 124 7.65 7.44 4.19
N LEU A 125 8.17 7.03 5.35
CA LEU A 125 9.20 5.98 5.42
C LEU A 125 8.72 4.67 4.81
N LEU A 126 7.47 4.27 5.05
CA LEU A 126 6.89 3.07 4.45
C LEU A 126 6.78 3.20 2.92
N LEU A 127 6.42 4.37 2.39
CA LEU A 127 6.42 4.63 0.95
C LEU A 127 7.83 4.57 0.35
N GLU A 128 8.83 5.16 1.01
CA GLU A 128 10.23 5.12 0.56
C GLU A 128 10.78 3.68 0.57
N ALA A 129 10.57 2.96 1.69
CA ALA A 129 10.96 1.56 1.82
C ALA A 129 10.21 0.66 0.82
N GLY A 130 8.94 0.95 0.55
CA GLY A 130 8.14 0.30 -0.49
C GLY A 130 8.72 0.52 -1.89
N GLY A 131 9.16 1.74 -2.21
CA GLY A 131 9.88 2.06 -3.44
C GLY A 131 11.17 1.24 -3.59
N LEU A 132 11.96 1.14 -2.52
CA LEU A 132 13.15 0.28 -2.50
C LEU A 132 12.79 -1.20 -2.67
N ALA A 133 11.68 -1.65 -2.08
CA ALA A 133 11.19 -3.02 -2.22
C ALA A 133 10.71 -3.34 -3.64
N VAL A 134 10.13 -2.38 -4.38
CA VAL A 134 9.85 -2.55 -5.81
C VAL A 134 11.13 -2.85 -6.58
N LEU A 135 12.21 -2.11 -6.33
CA LEU A 135 13.50 -2.28 -7.00
C LEU A 135 14.18 -3.60 -6.60
N ALA A 136 14.05 -4.02 -5.33
CA ALA A 136 14.66 -5.24 -4.84
C ALA A 136 13.90 -6.50 -5.29
N ALA A 137 12.58 -6.41 -5.51
CA ALA A 137 11.72 -7.56 -5.76
C ALA A 137 12.03 -8.27 -7.10
N PRO A 138 11.88 -9.61 -7.16
CA PRO A 138 12.03 -10.35 -8.41
C PRO A 138 10.93 -9.99 -9.42
N HIS A 139 11.27 -9.94 -10.71
CA HIS A 139 10.32 -9.60 -11.77
C HIS A 139 9.25 -10.68 -12.02
N LEU A 140 9.57 -11.94 -11.71
CA LEU A 140 8.65 -13.08 -11.88
C LEU A 140 8.38 -13.74 -10.53
N PRO A 141 7.16 -14.24 -10.28
CA PRO A 141 6.89 -15.12 -9.16
C PRO A 141 7.87 -16.30 -9.22
N ARG A 142 8.56 -16.60 -8.11
CA ARG A 142 9.29 -17.85 -8.03
C ARG A 142 8.25 -18.97 -8.16
N ALA A 143 8.42 -19.86 -9.14
CA ALA A 143 7.75 -21.15 -9.10
C ALA A 143 8.16 -21.78 -7.76
N SER A 144 7.19 -22.04 -6.90
CA SER A 144 7.41 -22.59 -5.57
C SER A 144 8.39 -23.77 -5.63
N PRO A 145 9.50 -23.76 -4.88
CA PRO A 145 10.07 -25.03 -4.47
C PRO A 145 9.13 -25.59 -3.39
N GLY A 146 8.57 -26.76 -3.65
CA GLY A 146 8.06 -27.61 -2.58
C GLY A 146 9.17 -28.00 -1.60
#